data_AF-A0A0N7MXA8-F1
#
_entry.id   AF-A0A0N7MXA8-F1
#
_cell.length_a   1.000
_cell.length_b   1.000
_cell.length_c   1.000
_cell.angle_alpha   90.00
_cell.angle_beta   90.00
_cell.angle_gamma   90.00
#
_symmetry.space_group_name_H-M   'P 1'
#
loop_
_entity.id
_entity.type
_entity.pdbx_description
1 polymer ?
#
loop_
_entity_poly.entity_id
_entity_poly.type
_entity_poly.pdbx_seq_one_letter_code
_entity_poly.pdbx_strand_id
1 'polypeptide(L)'
;MLIGTVKYILITLGSGQSVVRNKAVLRKEMDKTFVNSHQAEKVKILLNDSEELNTNEKFAIVVSSKEDIELPQKFIIQIGDLIVEVEKISQFELEVRRILKGGFVKSGNKVSIVKF
;
A
#
# COMPACT_ATOMS: atom_id res chain seq x y z
N MET A 1 16.13 -0.30 -3.56
CA MET A 1 15.99 1.18 -3.68
C MET A 1 14.91 1.64 -2.71
N LEU A 2 15.13 2.68 -1.88
CA LEU A 2 14.12 3.18 -0.94
C LEU A 2 13.11 4.08 -1.68
N ILE A 3 11.81 3.80 -1.52
CA ILE A 3 10.71 4.60 -2.08
C ILE A 3 10.20 5.60 -1.05
N GLY A 4 10.10 5.19 0.22
CA GLY A 4 9.51 6.04 1.24
C GLY A 4 9.27 5.33 2.55
N THR A 5 8.41 5.91 3.38
CA THR A 5 8.01 5.37 4.69
C THR A 5 6.50 5.37 4.82
N VAL A 6 5.91 4.31 5.36
CA VAL A 6 4.47 4.26 5.62
C VAL A 6 4.12 5.34 6.65
N LYS A 7 3.27 6.30 6.26
CA LYS A 7 2.74 7.34 7.14
C LYS A 7 1.62 6.74 7.99
N TYR A 8 0.60 6.18 7.33
CA TYR A 8 -0.53 5.52 7.96
C TYR A 8 -1.28 4.60 6.98
N ILE A 9 -2.28 3.90 7.49
CA ILE A 9 -3.22 3.08 6.71
C ILE A 9 -4.60 3.73 6.78
N LEU A 10 -5.23 3.90 5.63
CA LEU A 10 -6.56 4.50 5.50
C LEU A 10 -7.61 3.41 5.28
N ILE A 11 -8.73 3.51 6.00
CA ILE A 11 -9.90 2.66 5.81
C ILE A 11 -11.13 3.55 5.66
N THR A 12 -11.84 3.42 4.54
CA THR A 12 -13.13 4.11 4.34
C THR A 12 -14.26 3.16 4.69
N LEU A 13 -15.06 3.56 5.69
CA LEU A 13 -16.23 2.82 6.13
C LEU A 13 -17.39 2.96 5.13
N GLY A 14 -18.38 2.08 5.22
CA GLY A 14 -19.57 2.14 4.35
C GLY A 14 -20.36 3.46 4.43
N SER A 15 -20.19 4.23 5.51
CA SER A 15 -20.77 5.58 5.68
C SER A 15 -20.03 6.67 4.90
N GLY A 16 -18.91 6.35 4.23
CA GLY A 16 -18.01 7.33 3.61
C GLY A 16 -17.00 7.95 4.57
N GLN A 17 -17.08 7.66 5.87
CA GLN A 17 -16.11 8.15 6.85
C GLN A 17 -14.76 7.43 6.69
N SER A 18 -13.69 8.22 6.61
CA SER A 18 -12.31 7.75 6.61
C SER A 18 -11.75 7.59 8.03
N VAL A 19 -11.13 6.46 8.31
CA VAL A 19 -10.47 6.15 9.60
C VAL A 19 -9.01 5.82 9.36
N VAL A 20 -8.14 6.41 10.18
CA VAL A 20 -6.69 6.18 10.16
C VAL A 20 -6.32 5.03 11.10
N ARG A 21 -5.49 4.11 10.62
CA ARG A 21 -4.92 2.99 11.37
C ARG A 21 -3.40 3.01 11.30
N ASN A 22 -2.77 2.57 12.39
CA ASN A 22 -1.31 2.49 12.48
C ASN A 22 -0.76 1.12 12.06
N LYS A 23 -1.61 0.09 11.91
CA LYS A 23 -1.19 -1.27 11.55
C LYS A 23 -2.26 -2.04 10.78
N ALA A 24 -1.82 -2.92 9.89
CA ALA A 24 -2.64 -3.91 9.20
C ALA A 24 -1.82 -5.18 8.87
N VAL A 25 -2.50 -6.31 8.85
CA VAL A 25 -1.98 -7.59 8.38
C VAL A 25 -2.48 -7.84 6.97
N LEU A 26 -1.57 -8.06 6.02
CA LEU A 26 -1.90 -8.40 4.65
C LEU A 26 -1.50 -9.84 4.37
N ARG A 27 -2.45 -10.64 3.86
CA ARG A 27 -2.22 -12.05 3.52
C ARG A 27 -2.98 -12.47 2.28
N LYS A 28 -2.50 -13.55 1.64
CA LYS A 28 -3.17 -14.22 0.52
C LYS A 28 -3.82 -15.51 1.03
N GLU A 29 -5.09 -15.73 0.70
CA GLU A 29 -5.74 -17.05 0.85
C GLU A 29 -6.52 -17.35 -0.42
N MET A 30 -6.31 -18.52 -1.03
CA MET A 30 -7.08 -18.99 -2.21
C MET A 30 -7.31 -17.89 -3.28
N ASP A 31 -6.24 -17.18 -3.64
CA ASP A 31 -6.21 -16.06 -4.62
C ASP A 31 -6.93 -14.76 -4.23
N LYS A 32 -7.45 -14.70 -3.01
CA LYS A 32 -8.00 -13.47 -2.43
C LYS A 32 -6.97 -12.76 -1.57
N THR A 33 -6.98 -11.43 -1.64
CA THR A 33 -6.22 -10.56 -0.76
C THR A 33 -7.04 -10.25 0.48
N PHE A 34 -6.41 -10.35 1.65
CA PHE A 34 -7.06 -10.04 2.93
C PHE A 34 -6.29 -8.98 3.70
N VAL A 35 -7.03 -8.09 4.33
CA VAL A 35 -6.56 -7.08 5.29
C VAL A 35 -7.22 -7.36 6.63
N ASN A 36 -6.46 -7.67 7.69
CA ASN A 36 -7.00 -7.95 9.03
C ASN A 36 -8.21 -8.91 9.00
N SER A 37 -8.09 -10.02 8.25
CA SER A 37 -9.15 -11.03 8.06
C SER A 37 -10.37 -10.61 7.23
N HIS A 38 -10.36 -9.42 6.62
CA HIS A 38 -11.41 -8.98 5.69
C HIS A 38 -10.92 -9.10 4.25
N GLN A 39 -11.75 -9.65 3.37
CA GLN A 39 -11.43 -9.71 1.94
C GLN A 39 -11.35 -8.29 1.37
N ALA A 40 -10.26 -7.96 0.72
CA ALA A 40 -10.07 -6.72 0.00
C ALA A 40 -9.97 -7.03 -1.49
N GLU A 41 -10.87 -6.44 -2.28
CA GLU A 41 -10.83 -6.56 -3.75
C GLU A 41 -9.60 -5.86 -4.34
N LYS A 42 -9.20 -4.76 -3.71
CA LYS A 42 -8.10 -3.92 -4.16
C LYS A 42 -7.33 -3.36 -2.96
N VAL A 43 -6.00 -3.35 -3.07
CA VAL A 43 -5.11 -2.68 -2.11
C VAL A 43 -4.28 -1.66 -2.90
N LYS A 44 -4.52 -0.38 -2.63
CA LYS A 44 -3.72 0.71 -3.20
C LYS A 44 -2.60 1.12 -2.25
N ILE A 45 -1.49 1.52 -2.84
CA ILE A 45 -0.38 2.17 -2.16
C ILE A 45 -0.25 3.56 -2.77
N LEU A 46 -0.49 4.57 -1.96
CA LEU A 46 -0.49 5.97 -2.37
C LEU A 46 0.84 6.59 -1.93
N LEU A 47 1.63 7.01 -2.91
CA LEU A 47 2.84 7.80 -2.68
C LEU A 47 2.37 9.24 -2.54
N ASN A 48 2.35 9.75 -1.31
CA ASN A 48 1.81 11.07 -1.04
C ASN A 48 2.86 12.00 -0.46
N ASP A 49 3.00 13.16 -1.08
CA ASP A 49 3.89 14.24 -0.68
C ASP A 49 3.12 15.40 -0.01
N SER A 50 1.78 15.41 -0.06
CA SER A 50 0.92 16.47 0.50
C SER A 50 0.11 16.03 1.73
N GLU A 51 -0.53 16.99 2.42
CA GLU A 51 -1.36 16.71 3.60
C GLU A 51 -2.80 16.27 3.26
N GLU A 52 -3.30 16.64 2.08
CA GLU A 52 -4.67 16.34 1.65
C GLU A 52 -4.72 15.10 0.76
N LEU A 53 -5.45 14.08 1.22
CA LEU A 53 -5.61 12.82 0.51
C LEU A 53 -7.09 12.64 0.15
N ASN A 54 -7.50 13.13 -1.03
CA ASN A 54 -8.84 12.90 -1.55
C ASN A 54 -8.88 11.55 -2.26
N THR A 55 -9.43 10.53 -1.60
CA THR A 55 -9.49 9.19 -2.16
C THR A 55 -10.80 8.48 -1.78
N ASN A 56 -11.38 7.76 -2.74
CA ASN A 56 -12.59 6.95 -2.54
C ASN A 56 -12.27 5.49 -2.20
N GLU A 57 -11.02 5.20 -1.87
CA GLU A 57 -10.57 3.83 -1.63
C GLU A 57 -11.08 3.30 -0.29
N LYS A 58 -11.62 2.07 -0.32
CA LYS A 58 -11.99 1.35 0.91
C LYS A 58 -10.78 1.04 1.78
N PHE A 59 -9.62 0.83 1.17
CA PHE A 59 -8.36 0.55 1.85
C PHE A 59 -7.17 1.11 1.06
N ALA A 60 -6.28 1.85 1.73
CA ALA A 60 -5.03 2.31 1.15
C ALA A 60 -3.88 2.34 2.18
N ILE A 61 -2.68 2.04 1.71
CA ILE A 61 -1.43 2.26 2.46
C ILE A 61 -0.85 3.59 1.98
N VAL A 62 -0.72 4.56 2.87
CA VAL A 62 -0.18 5.88 2.53
C VAL A 62 1.30 5.92 2.87
N VAL A 63 2.13 6.23 1.89
CA VAL A 63 3.59 6.24 1.96
C VAL A 63 4.05 7.66 1.72
N SER A 64 4.77 8.23 2.68
CA SER A 64 5.49 9.49 2.47
C SER A 64 6.72 9.20 1.60
N SER A 65 6.77 9.83 0.43
CA SER A 65 7.92 9.82 -0.46
C SER A 65 8.66 11.16 -0.35
N LYS A 66 9.85 11.25 -0.94
CA LYS A 66 10.54 12.52 -1.17
C LYS A 66 10.89 12.57 -2.66
N GLU A 67 9.90 12.93 -3.48
CA GLU A 67 9.90 13.32 -4.91
C GLU A 67 10.78 12.57 -5.96
N ASP A 68 10.26 12.55 -7.19
CA ASP A 68 10.83 12.09 -8.48
C ASP A 68 11.56 10.75 -8.52
N ILE A 69 10.84 9.70 -8.13
CA ILE A 69 11.26 8.33 -8.40
C ILE A 69 10.62 7.85 -9.70
N GLU A 70 11.43 7.68 -10.75
CA GLU A 70 10.97 7.01 -11.96
C GLU A 70 10.79 5.51 -11.70
N LEU A 71 9.55 5.14 -11.41
CA LEU A 71 9.16 3.76 -11.14
C LEU A 71 8.79 3.03 -12.44
N PRO A 72 9.23 1.77 -12.63
CA PRO A 72 8.81 0.94 -13.75
C PRO A 72 7.30 0.60 -13.66
N GLN A 73 6.73 0.12 -14.76
CA GLN A 73 5.30 -0.19 -14.82
C GLN A 73 4.89 -1.31 -13.85
N LYS A 74 5.72 -2.35 -13.71
CA LYS A 74 5.50 -3.48 -12.80
C LYS A 74 6.79 -3.76 -12.05
N PHE A 75 6.69 -3.98 -10.74
CA PHE A 75 7.84 -4.24 -9.88
C PHE A 75 7.42 -4.86 -8.55
N ILE A 76 8.40 -5.32 -7.77
CA ILE A 76 8.19 -5.90 -6.46
C ILE A 76 8.71 -4.95 -5.39
N ILE A 77 7.86 -4.65 -4.42
CA ILE A 77 8.22 -3.86 -3.25
C ILE A 77 8.15 -4.71 -1.98
N GLN A 78 8.91 -4.24 -0.99
CA GLN A 78 8.87 -4.71 0.38
C GLN A 78 8.41 -3.57 1.30
N ILE A 79 7.47 -3.88 2.20
CA ILE A 79 6.96 -2.98 3.24
C ILE A 79 7.02 -3.70 4.58
N GLY A 80 8.07 -3.47 5.38
CA GLY A 80 8.33 -4.29 6.57
C GLY A 80 8.49 -5.77 6.19
N ASP A 81 7.60 -6.63 6.69
CA ASP A 81 7.61 -8.08 6.41
C ASP A 81 6.83 -8.48 5.15
N LEU A 82 6.03 -7.56 4.60
CA LEU A 82 5.21 -7.76 3.42
C LEU A 82 6.05 -7.65 2.14
N ILE A 83 5.90 -8.60 1.22
CA ILE A 83 6.45 -8.51 -0.15
C ILE A 83 5.31 -8.65 -1.15
N VAL A 84 5.17 -7.66 -2.03
CA VAL A 84 4.07 -7.57 -3.00
C VAL A 84 4.57 -7.20 -4.38
N GLU A 85 3.96 -7.80 -5.39
CA GLU A 85 4.03 -7.35 -6.77
C GLU A 85 2.99 -6.23 -6.98
N VAL A 86 3.46 -5.11 -7.50
CA VAL A 86 2.66 -3.92 -7.73
C VAL A 86 2.73 -3.47 -9.18
N GLU A 87 1.67 -2.80 -9.61
CA GLU A 87 1.62 -2.10 -10.89
C GLU A 87 1.42 -0.61 -10.67
N LYS A 88 2.18 0.20 -11.40
CA LYS A 88 2.07 1.65 -11.41
C LYS A 88 0.81 2.06 -12.19
N ILE A 89 -0.11 2.74 -11.53
CA ILE A 89 -1.33 3.26 -12.15
C ILE A 89 -1.14 4.72 -12.54
N SER A 90 -0.46 5.49 -11.68
CA SER A 90 -0.06 6.88 -11.96
C SER A 90 1.27 7.18 -11.24
N GLN A 91 1.76 8.42 -11.35
CA GLN A 91 2.98 8.84 -10.64
C GLN A 91 2.91 8.60 -9.12
N PHE A 92 1.72 8.73 -8.55
CA PHE A 92 1.50 8.68 -7.09
C PHE A 92 0.65 7.48 -6.63
N GLU A 93 0.27 6.59 -7.56
CA GLU A 93 -0.61 5.46 -7.27
C GLU A 93 -0.01 4.15 -7.76
N LEU A 94 0.14 3.20 -6.82
CA LEU A 94 0.49 1.82 -7.10
C LEU A 94 -0.65 0.90 -6.67
N GLU A 95 -0.88 -0.15 -7.44
CA GLU A 95 -1.88 -1.17 -7.13
C GLU A 95 -1.19 -2.51 -6.84
N VAL A 96 -1.54 -3.13 -5.71
CA VAL A 96 -1.07 -4.50 -5.39
C VAL A 96 -1.80 -5.49 -6.29
N ARG A 97 -1.04 -6.16 -7.17
CA ARG A 97 -1.54 -7.23 -8.02
C ARG A 97 -1.45 -8.59 -7.34
N ARG A 98 -0.38 -8.83 -6.60
CA ARG A 98 -0.14 -10.11 -5.93
C ARG A 98 0.66 -9.95 -4.63
N ILE A 99 0.22 -10.65 -3.58
CA ILE A 99 1.01 -10.84 -2.37
C ILE A 99 1.92 -12.05 -2.56
N LEU A 100 3.24 -11.81 -2.55
CA LEU A 100 4.27 -12.84 -2.65
C LEU A 100 4.60 -13.41 -1.27
N LYS A 101 4.64 -12.55 -0.25
CA LYS A 101 4.79 -12.94 1.15
C LYS A 101 3.90 -12.04 2.00
N GLY A 102 2.95 -12.64 2.73
CA GLY A 102 2.11 -11.90 3.68
C GLY A 102 2.91 -11.39 4.87
N GLY A 103 2.41 -10.36 5.54
CA GLY A 103 3.13 -9.74 6.64
C GLY A 103 2.39 -8.57 7.29
N PHE A 104 3.09 -7.94 8.23
CA PHE A 104 2.59 -6.78 8.96
C PHE A 104 3.08 -5.48 8.31
N VAL A 105 2.14 -4.59 8.02
CA VAL A 105 2.41 -3.20 7.65
C VAL A 105 2.05 -2.32 8.82
N LYS A 106 2.97 -1.44 9.23
CA LYS A 106 2.73 -0.44 10.26
C LYS A 106 3.31 0.92 9.85
N SER A 107 2.77 1.99 10.46
CA SER A 107 3.38 3.32 10.37
C SER A 107 4.86 3.25 10.76
N GLY A 108 5.71 3.96 10.00
CA GLY A 108 7.16 3.93 10.14
C GLY A 108 7.88 2.81 9.38
N ASN A 109 7.17 1.83 8.79
CA ASN A 109 7.82 0.83 7.95
C ASN A 109 8.40 1.48 6.69
N LYS A 110 9.65 1.16 6.38
CA LYS A 110 10.27 1.55 5.11
C LYS A 110 9.63 0.78 3.95
N VAL A 111 9.49 1.46 2.82
CA VAL A 111 9.02 0.91 1.55
C VAL A 111 10.18 0.93 0.58
N SER A 112 10.54 -0.23 0.03
CA SER A 112 11.68 -0.34 -0.88
C SER A 112 11.37 -1.28 -2.05
N ILE A 113 11.89 -0.92 -3.23
CA ILE A 113 11.89 -1.82 -4.39
C ILE A 113 12.96 -2.88 -4.19
N VAL A 114 12.56 -4.14 -4.34
CA VAL A 114 13.42 -5.32 -4.19
C VAL A 114 13.69 -6.03 -5.52
N LYS A 115 12.83 -5.84 -6.53
CA LYS A 115 13.03 -6.34 -7.89
C LYS A 115 12.21 -5.54 -8.91
N PHE A 116 12.71 -5.42 -10.13
CA PHE A 116 12.02 -4.89 -11.31
C PHE A 116 11.83 -6.02 -12.32
#